data_AF-A0A3N4KRK0-F1
#
_entry.id   AF-A0A3N4KRK0-F1
#
_cell.length_a   1.000
_cell.length_b   1.000
_cell.length_c   1.000
_cell.angle_alpha   90.00
_cell.angle_beta   90.00
_cell.angle_gamma   90.00
#
_symmetry.space_group_name_H-M   'P 1'
#
loop_
_entity.id
_entity.type
_entity.pdbx_description
1 polymer ?
#
loop_
_entity_poly.entity_id
_entity_poly.type
_entity_poly.pdbx_seq_one_letter_code
_entity_poly.pdbx_strand_id
1 'polypeptide(L)'
;MEGLGAAASVIAVLQITTQVASLAYVYGYTTGVKRAPTNLQGLIDELKSLVKILSSLQSTAQHSSSAVLGQLFTPLLNYSMEMKSLNDKLEAKQKKLQSSWWGASFVRLQWPLTESETVALILETERFKQSLNLALNID
;
A
#
# COMPACT_ATOMS: atom_id res chain seq x y z
N MET A 1 15.48 22.34 4.48
CA MET A 1 15.84 20.95 4.08
C MET A 1 14.71 19.94 4.32
N GLU A 2 13.63 20.31 5.03
CA GLU A 2 12.51 19.40 5.36
C GLU A 2 11.64 19.01 4.16
N GLY A 3 11.47 19.89 3.16
CA GLY A 3 10.67 19.60 1.96
C GLY A 3 11.21 18.46 1.08
N LEU A 4 12.54 18.27 1.02
CA LEU A 4 13.16 17.16 0.30
C LEU A 4 12.96 15.81 1.02
N GLY A 5 13.05 15.82 2.35
CA GLY A 5 12.76 14.65 3.17
C GLY A 5 11.31 14.21 3.00
N ALA A 6 10.38 15.16 3.03
CA ALA A 6 8.96 14.90 2.79
C ALA A 6 8.68 14.30 1.40
N ALA A 7 9.24 14.88 0.33
CA ALA A 7 9.08 14.35 -1.02
C ALA A 7 9.62 12.91 -1.16
N ALA A 8 10.78 12.62 -0.55
CA ALA A 8 11.34 11.27 -0.54
C ALA A 8 10.44 10.27 0.20
N SER A 9 9.85 10.67 1.34
CA SER A 9 8.91 9.83 2.09
C SER A 9 7.63 9.54 1.28
N VAL A 10 7.06 10.54 0.58
CA VAL A 10 5.91 10.33 -0.32
C VAL A 10 6.23 9.29 -1.40
N ILE A 11 7.41 9.41 -2.02
CA ILE A 11 7.86 8.47 -3.06
C ILE A 11 8.00 7.06 -2.49
N ALA A 12 8.59 6.91 -1.30
CA ALA A 12 8.77 5.61 -0.66
C ALA A 12 7.43 4.93 -0.37
N VAL A 13 6.46 5.67 0.17
CA VAL A 13 5.11 5.14 0.41
C VAL A 13 4.44 4.77 -0.90
N LEU A 14 4.50 5.63 -1.92
CA LEU A 14 3.93 5.36 -3.24
C LEU A 14 4.48 4.08 -3.86
N GLN A 15 5.80 3.88 -3.78
CA GLN A 15 6.46 2.68 -4.30
C GLN A 15 5.93 1.41 -3.62
N ILE A 16 5.87 1.41 -2.28
CA ILE A 16 5.37 0.25 -1.51
C ILE A 16 3.89 -0.01 -1.83
N THR A 17 3.04 1.03 -1.81
CA THR A 17 1.60 0.88 -2.13
C THR A 17 1.41 0.33 -3.54
N THR A 18 2.20 0.79 -4.51
CA THR A 18 2.14 0.31 -5.90
C THR A 18 2.57 -1.15 -6.02
N GLN A 19 3.61 -1.57 -5.28
CA GLN A 19 4.05 -2.97 -5.23
C GLN A 19 2.95 -3.88 -4.66
N VAL A 20 2.36 -3.50 -3.52
CA VAL A 20 1.26 -4.27 -2.89
C VAL A 20 0.04 -4.32 -3.81
N ALA A 21 -0.31 -3.19 -4.46
CA ALA A 21 -1.42 -3.14 -5.42
C ALA A 21 -1.18 -4.03 -6.64
N SER A 22 0.05 -4.05 -7.17
CA SER A 22 0.44 -4.92 -8.27
C SER A 22 0.31 -6.39 -7.90
N LEU A 23 0.81 -6.78 -6.72
CA LEU A 23 0.66 -8.14 -6.21
C LEU A 23 -0.82 -8.51 -6.08
N ALA A 24 -1.63 -7.67 -5.40
CA ALA A 24 -3.07 -7.89 -5.26
C ALA A 24 -3.79 -8.00 -6.61
N TYR A 25 -3.42 -7.17 -7.59
CA TYR A 25 -3.97 -7.20 -8.94
C TYR A 25 -3.60 -8.48 -9.69
N VAL A 26 -2.34 -8.89 -9.65
CA VAL A 26 -1.88 -10.15 -10.25
C VAL A 26 -2.66 -11.31 -9.65
N TYR A 27 -2.82 -11.38 -8.32
CA TYR A 27 -3.61 -12.43 -7.67
C TYR A 27 -5.10 -12.38 -8.05
N GLY A 28 -5.71 -11.18 -8.11
CA GLY A 28 -7.09 -11.01 -8.55
C GLY A 28 -7.34 -11.44 -10.00
N TYR A 29 -6.33 -11.31 -10.86
CA TYR A 29 -6.41 -11.65 -12.28
C TYR A 29 -6.03 -13.12 -12.57
N THR A 30 -4.96 -13.64 -11.96
CA THR A 30 -4.49 -15.02 -12.19
C THR A 30 -5.45 -16.07 -11.66
N THR A 31 -6.27 -15.73 -10.68
CA THR A 31 -7.25 -16.66 -10.11
C THR A 31 -8.41 -16.93 -11.07
N GLY A 32 -8.66 -16.11 -12.09
CA GLY A 32 -9.70 -16.34 -13.09
C GLY A 32 -11.12 -16.50 -12.53
N VAL A 33 -11.32 -16.23 -11.23
CA VAL A 33 -12.59 -16.48 -10.58
C VAL A 33 -13.40 -15.20 -10.66
N LYS A 34 -14.64 -15.35 -11.11
CA LYS A 34 -15.79 -14.47 -10.80
C LYS A 34 -16.01 -14.21 -9.27
N ARG A 35 -15.03 -14.51 -8.40
CA ARG A 35 -15.03 -14.45 -6.93
C ARG A 35 -13.59 -14.25 -6.42
N ALA A 36 -12.91 -13.18 -6.83
CA ALA A 36 -11.93 -12.62 -5.90
C ALA A 36 -12.68 -12.41 -4.57
N PRO A 37 -12.14 -12.81 -3.40
CA PRO A 37 -12.79 -12.55 -2.13
C PRO A 37 -13.16 -11.07 -2.09
N THR A 38 -14.39 -10.70 -1.72
CA THR A 38 -14.87 -9.31 -1.74
C THR A 38 -13.87 -8.35 -1.08
N ASN A 39 -13.18 -8.83 -0.04
CA ASN A 39 -12.16 -8.09 0.68
C ASN A 39 -10.88 -7.86 -0.15
N LEU A 40 -10.47 -8.79 -1.02
CA LEU A 40 -9.33 -8.56 -1.93
C LEU A 40 -9.67 -7.46 -2.95
N GLN A 41 -10.91 -7.45 -3.44
CA GLN A 41 -11.33 -6.40 -4.37
C GLN A 41 -11.42 -5.04 -3.67
N GLY A 42 -11.99 -5.00 -2.47
CA GLY A 42 -11.95 -3.81 -1.60
C GLY A 42 -10.53 -3.33 -1.35
N LEU A 43 -9.59 -4.22 -1.04
CA LEU A 43 -8.18 -3.88 -0.87
C LEU A 43 -7.56 -3.28 -2.14
N ILE A 44 -7.82 -3.86 -3.31
CA ILE A 44 -7.32 -3.33 -4.59
C ILE A 44 -7.83 -1.91 -4.82
N ASP A 45 -9.11 -1.65 -4.55
CA ASP A 45 -9.72 -0.33 -4.75
C ASP A 45 -9.18 0.70 -3.75
N GLU A 46 -8.99 0.29 -2.50
CA GLU A 46 -8.38 1.09 -1.43
C GLU A 46 -6.92 1.48 -1.77
N LEU A 47 -6.11 0.53 -2.21
CA LEU A 47 -4.73 0.77 -2.63
C LEU A 47 -4.66 1.66 -3.88
N LYS A 48 -5.55 1.46 -4.87
CA LYS A 48 -5.64 2.34 -6.04
C LYS A 48 -6.01 3.76 -5.65
N SER A 49 -6.96 3.93 -4.73
CA SER A 49 -7.33 5.25 -4.21
C SER A 49 -6.13 5.90 -3.52
N LEU A 50 -5.38 5.14 -2.73
CA LEU A 50 -4.21 5.66 -2.04
C LEU A 50 -3.09 6.05 -3.02
N VAL A 51 -2.82 5.24 -4.05
CA VAL A 51 -1.87 5.58 -5.12
C VAL A 51 -2.23 6.93 -5.76
N LYS A 52 -3.51 7.17 -6.07
CA LYS A 52 -3.95 8.46 -6.64
C LYS A 52 -3.64 9.64 -5.72
N ILE A 53 -3.93 9.52 -4.43
CA ILE A 53 -3.65 10.56 -3.43
C ILE A 53 -2.14 10.83 -3.35
N LEU A 54 -1.33 9.77 -3.25
CA LEU A 54 0.13 9.88 -3.15
C LEU A 54 0.76 10.43 -4.43
N SER A 55 0.27 10.07 -5.62
CA SER A 55 0.74 10.64 -6.89
C SER A 55 0.41 12.13 -7.01
N SER A 56 -0.79 12.54 -6.57
CA SER A 56 -1.15 13.96 -6.52
C SER A 56 -0.23 14.71 -5.55
N LEU A 57 0.03 14.14 -4.38
CA LEU A 57 0.93 14.72 -3.38
C LEU A 57 2.37 14.83 -3.89
N GLN A 58 2.86 13.79 -4.60
CA GLN A 58 4.18 13.80 -5.23
C GLN A 58 4.31 14.92 -6.26
N SER A 59 3.30 15.11 -7.12
CA SER A 59 3.31 16.19 -8.11
C SER A 59 3.36 17.56 -7.41
N THR A 60 2.53 17.79 -6.39
CA THR A 60 2.56 19.03 -5.60
C THR A 60 3.93 19.25 -4.92
N ALA A 61 4.55 18.17 -4.41
CA ALA A 61 5.87 18.22 -3.78
C ALA A 61 7.02 18.50 -4.74
N GLN A 62 6.90 18.10 -6.01
CA GLN A 62 7.89 18.41 -7.03
C GLN A 62 7.82 19.86 -7.50
N HIS A 63 6.66 20.51 -7.37
CA HIS A 63 6.43 21.87 -7.88
C HIS A 63 6.43 22.95 -6.78
N SER A 64 6.39 22.59 -5.49
CA SER A 64 6.40 23.55 -4.39
C SER A 64 7.04 22.98 -3.12
N SER A 65 7.92 23.76 -2.46
CA SER A 65 8.36 23.46 -1.09
C SER A 65 7.30 23.99 -0.11
N SER A 66 6.13 23.37 -0.10
CA SER A 66 5.06 23.78 0.81
C SER A 66 5.43 23.45 2.26
N ALA A 67 5.15 24.36 3.20
CA ALA A 67 5.27 24.11 4.63
C ALA A 67 4.43 22.89 5.09
N VAL A 68 3.35 22.61 4.36
CA VAL A 68 2.50 21.43 4.53
C VAL A 68 3.29 20.12 4.35
N LEU A 69 4.25 20.07 3.41
CA LEU A 69 5.07 18.88 3.21
C LEU A 69 6.01 18.63 4.39
N GLY A 70 6.56 19.69 4.99
CA GLY A 70 7.36 19.57 6.21
C GLY A 70 6.58 18.97 7.37
N GLN A 71 5.33 19.40 7.57
CA GLN A 71 4.44 18.87 8.61
C GLN A 71 4.00 17.41 8.35
N LEU A 72 3.93 17.02 7.07
CA LEU A 72 3.59 15.66 6.65
C LEU A 72 4.76 14.67 6.79
N PHE A 73 5.99 15.13 6.98
CA PHE A 73 7.18 14.27 6.98
C PHE A 73 7.11 13.14 8.01
N THR A 74 6.85 13.46 9.28
CA THR A 74 6.78 12.48 10.38
C THR A 74 5.60 11.50 10.22
N PRO A 75 4.35 11.96 9.93
CA PRO A 75 3.25 11.05 9.62
C PRO A 75 3.52 10.11 8.43
N LEU A 76 4.11 10.63 7.35
CA LEU A 76 4.47 9.84 6.17
C LEU A 76 5.56 8.81 6.48
N LEU A 77 6.56 9.18 7.27
CA LEU A 77 7.62 8.27 7.69
C LEU A 77 7.08 7.11 8.53
N ASN A 78 6.27 7.40 9.55
CA ASN A 78 5.71 6.37 10.42
C ASN A 78 4.86 5.38 9.62
N TYR A 79 3.99 5.90 8.75
CA TYR A 79 3.21 5.03 7.88
C TYR A 79 4.07 4.23 6.90
N SER A 80 5.12 4.84 6.33
CA SER A 80 6.04 4.12 5.43
C SER A 80 6.67 2.92 6.12
N MET A 81 7.01 3.02 7.41
CA MET A 81 7.57 1.92 8.19
C MET A 81 6.53 0.83 8.47
N GLU A 82 5.30 1.21 8.82
CA GLU A 82 4.20 0.27 9.04
C GLU A 82 3.85 -0.49 7.75
N MET A 83 3.73 0.24 6.64
CA MET A 83 3.40 -0.34 5.34
C MET A 83 4.54 -1.20 4.79
N LYS A 84 5.80 -0.83 5.05
CA LYS A 84 6.96 -1.66 4.76
C LYS A 84 6.92 -2.96 5.57
N SER A 85 6.64 -2.90 6.87
CA SER A 85 6.52 -4.09 7.71
C SER A 85 5.43 -5.04 7.20
N LEU A 86 4.31 -4.50 6.72
CA LEU A 86 3.24 -5.27 6.11
C LEU A 86 3.67 -5.89 4.77
N ASN A 87 4.35 -5.14 3.91
CA ASN A 87 4.91 -5.66 2.66
C ASN A 87 5.93 -6.77 2.91
N ASP A 88 6.84 -6.61 3.88
CA ASP A 88 7.83 -7.62 4.23
C ASP A 88 7.16 -8.91 4.73
N LYS A 89 6.08 -8.81 5.52
CA LYS A 89 5.28 -9.97 5.95
C LYS A 89 4.59 -10.66 4.77
N LEU A 90 4.05 -9.89 3.82
CA LEU A 90 3.43 -10.38 2.59
C LEU A 90 4.44 -11.15 1.73
N GLU A 91 5.61 -10.55 1.48
CA GLU A 91 6.68 -11.18 0.72
C GLU A 91 7.20 -12.45 1.39
N ALA A 92 7.36 -12.44 2.72
CA ALA A 92 7.81 -13.62 3.46
C ALA A 92 6.81 -14.78 3.35
N LYS A 93 5.51 -14.49 3.49
CA LYS A 93 4.44 -15.48 3.27
C LYS A 93 4.47 -16.01 1.84
N GLN A 94 4.57 -15.12 0.85
CA GLN A 94 4.66 -15.49 -0.56
C GLN A 94 5.87 -16.41 -0.84
N LYS A 95 7.07 -16.05 -0.35
CA LYS A 95 8.29 -16.86 -0.50
C LYS A 95 8.14 -18.24 0.16
N LYS A 96 7.57 -18.29 1.37
CA LYS A 96 7.30 -19.56 2.07
C LYS A 96 6.35 -20.46 1.28
N LEU A 97 5.29 -19.90 0.72
CA LEU A 97 4.36 -20.63 -0.15
C LEU A 97 5.07 -21.14 -1.41
N GLN A 98 5.88 -20.32 -2.08
CA GLN A 98 6.65 -20.71 -3.28
C GLN A 98 7.67 -21.83 -3.01
N SER A 99 8.26 -21.89 -1.81
CA SER A 99 9.21 -22.94 -1.40
C SER A 99 8.57 -24.29 -1.06
N SER A 100 7.24 -24.38 -0.96
CA SER A 100 6.55 -25.64 -0.67
C SER A 100 6.60 -26.58 -1.89
N TRP A 101 6.83 -27.87 -1.67
CA TRP A 101 6.91 -28.92 -2.72
C TRP A 101 5.66 -28.97 -3.63
N TRP A 102 4.50 -28.51 -3.14
CA TRP A 102 3.22 -28.45 -3.88
C TRP A 102 2.99 -27.07 -4.56
N GLY A 103 3.91 -26.12 -4.37
CA GLY A 103 3.60 -24.68 -4.28
C GLY A 103 3.67 -23.90 -5.58
N ALA A 104 4.65 -24.08 -6.46
CA ALA A 104 4.91 -23.09 -7.52
C ALA A 104 3.71 -22.82 -8.48
N SER A 105 2.87 -23.82 -8.73
CA SER A 105 1.70 -23.71 -9.63
C SER A 105 0.39 -23.39 -8.90
N PHE A 106 0.17 -23.92 -7.69
CA PHE A 106 -1.02 -23.64 -6.88
C PHE A 106 -0.94 -22.28 -6.13
N VAL A 107 0.26 -21.82 -5.80
CA VAL A 107 0.52 -20.57 -5.07
C VAL A 107 0.26 -19.33 -5.92
N ARG A 108 0.38 -19.43 -7.24
CA ARG A 108 -0.04 -18.34 -8.15
C ARG A 108 -1.55 -18.08 -8.12
N LEU A 109 -2.32 -18.99 -7.51
CA LEU A 109 -3.78 -18.96 -7.46
C LEU A 109 -4.34 -18.71 -6.05
N GLN A 110 -3.49 -18.53 -5.03
CA GLN A 110 -3.97 -18.27 -3.67
C GLN A 110 -3.35 -17.00 -3.13
N TRP A 111 -4.21 -16.02 -2.88
CA TRP A 111 -3.87 -14.82 -2.12
C TRP A 111 -3.21 -15.26 -0.78
N PRO A 112 -2.01 -14.76 -0.44
CA PRO A 112 -1.23 -15.29 0.66
C PRO A 112 -1.72 -14.88 2.05
N LEU A 113 -2.68 -13.95 2.14
CA LEU A 113 -3.29 -13.53 3.39
C LEU A 113 -4.60 -14.27 3.66
N THR A 114 -4.91 -14.46 4.94
CA THR A 114 -6.25 -14.84 5.37
C THR A 114 -7.24 -13.70 5.13
N GLU A 115 -8.54 -14.00 5.21
CA GLU A 115 -9.58 -12.98 5.14
C GLU A 115 -9.41 -11.90 6.22
N SER A 116 -9.13 -12.30 7.47
CA SER A 116 -8.90 -11.39 8.58
C SER A 116 -7.66 -10.52 8.39
N GLU A 117 -6.57 -11.08 7.85
CA GLU A 117 -5.36 -10.33 7.52
C GLU A 117 -5.61 -9.33 6.38
N THR A 118 -6.44 -9.71 5.40
CA THR A 118 -6.84 -8.82 4.29
C THR A 118 -7.69 -7.66 4.80
N VAL A 119 -8.65 -7.91 5.69
CA VAL A 119 -9.46 -6.87 6.34
C VAL A 119 -8.61 -5.96 7.20
N ALA A 120 -7.65 -6.49 7.96
CA ALA A 120 -6.72 -5.68 8.74
C ALA A 120 -5.91 -4.73 7.84
N LEU A 121 -5.44 -5.22 6.68
CA LEU A 121 -4.71 -4.41 5.71
C LEU A 121 -5.57 -3.30 5.09
N ILE A 122 -6.86 -3.58 4.84
CA ILE A 122 -7.83 -2.56 4.40
C ILE A 122 -7.97 -1.47 5.47
N LEU A 123 -8.22 -1.85 6.72
CA LEU A 123 -8.40 -0.91 7.82
C LEU A 123 -7.16 -0.04 8.06
N GLU A 124 -5.96 -0.60 7.97
CA GLU A 124 -4.72 0.18 8.06
C GLU A 124 -4.55 1.14 6.88
N THR A 125 -4.93 0.73 5.67
CA THR A 125 -4.93 1.60 4.48
C THR A 125 -5.93 2.75 4.63
N GLU A 126 -7.13 2.48 5.14
CA GLU A 126 -8.15 3.49 5.43
C GLU A 126 -7.70 4.47 6.50
N ARG A 127 -7.17 3.98 7.63
CA ARG A 127 -6.61 4.82 8.71
C ARG A 127 -5.53 5.76 8.21
N PHE A 128 -4.68 5.27 7.31
CA PHE A 128 -3.66 6.12 6.71
C PHE A 128 -4.24 7.17 5.78
N LYS A 129 -5.17 6.80 4.89
CA LYS A 129 -5.87 7.79 4.06
C LYS A 129 -6.54 8.85 4.91
N GLN A 130 -7.16 8.47 6.03
CA GLN A 130 -7.74 9.42 6.99
C GLN A 130 -6.67 10.32 7.61
N SER A 131 -5.55 9.77 8.08
CA SER A 131 -4.43 10.54 8.63
C SER A 131 -3.83 11.52 7.61
N LEU A 132 -3.67 11.07 6.36
CA LEU A 132 -3.25 11.91 5.23
C LEU A 132 -4.25 13.02 4.97
N ASN A 133 -5.53 12.70 4.85
CA ASN A 133 -6.58 13.69 4.61
C ASN A 133 -6.67 14.69 5.77
N LEU A 134 -6.56 14.26 7.03
CA LEU A 134 -6.54 15.17 8.16
C LEU A 134 -5.34 16.10 8.06
N ALA A 135 -4.14 15.58 7.81
CA ALA A 135 -2.95 16.41 7.69
C ALA A 135 -2.96 17.33 6.45
N LEU A 136 -3.72 16.98 5.40
CA LEU A 136 -3.94 17.83 4.22
C LEU A 136 -5.08 18.85 4.39
N ASN A 137 -6.05 18.61 5.29
CA ASN A 137 -7.19 19.49 5.57
C ASN A 137 -7.02 20.35 6.84
N ILE A 138 -5.88 20.24 7.55
CA ILE A 138 -5.55 21.11 8.69
C ILE A 138 -5.13 22.54 8.23
N ASP A 139 -5.25 22.83 6.92
CA ASP A 139 -5.11 24.17 6.34
C ASP A 139 -6.39 25.03 6.55
#